data_AF-A0A7C4KZ49-F1
#
_entry.id   AF-A0A7C4KZ49-F1
#
_cell.length_a   1.000
_cell.length_b   1.000
_cell.length_c   1.000
_cell.angle_alpha   90.00
_cell.angle_beta   90.00
_cell.angle_gamma   90.00
#
_symmetry.space_group_name_H-M   'P 1'
#
loop_
_entity.id
_entity.type
_entity.pdbx_description
1 polymer ?
#
loop_
_entity_poly.entity_id
_entity_poly.type
_entity_poly.pdbx_seq_one_letter_code
_entity_poly.pdbx_strand_id
1 'polypeptide(L)'
;MNETRGLFVPSKWLRQTSFLFFYDSLNTMDNLDPLQSFWENLLSRNPTRIQSAFLSLDPTSKQVVIAHLQKMATDPGWHPEQVESARAALETIQSLFSKP
;
A
#
# COMPACT_ATOMS: atom_id res chain seq x y z
N MET A 1 -16.18 24.14 -16.96
CA MET A 1 -15.33 23.29 -17.81
C MET A 1 -13.90 23.50 -17.37
N ASN A 2 -13.20 22.37 -17.15
CA ASN A 2 -11.81 22.09 -16.77
C ASN A 2 -11.23 22.64 -15.44
N GLU A 3 -11.33 21.80 -14.41
CA GLU A 3 -10.66 21.86 -13.12
C GLU A 3 -9.12 21.68 -13.20
N THR A 4 -8.48 22.36 -12.26
CA THR A 4 -7.09 22.34 -11.79
C THR A 4 -6.36 20.99 -11.83
N ARG A 5 -5.15 20.98 -12.42
CA ARG A 5 -4.09 19.97 -12.14
C ARG A 5 -2.93 20.61 -11.38
N GLY A 6 -3.22 21.10 -10.18
CA GLY A 6 -2.19 21.38 -9.18
C GLY A 6 -1.92 20.10 -8.39
N LEU A 7 -0.78 19.46 -8.65
CA LEU A 7 -0.36 18.25 -7.93
C LEU A 7 -0.05 18.62 -6.48
N PHE A 8 -0.93 18.22 -5.57
CA PHE A 8 -0.75 18.36 -4.12
C PHE A 8 0.08 17.19 -3.59
N VAL A 9 1.30 17.46 -3.12
CA VAL A 9 2.16 16.48 -2.44
C VAL A 9 2.25 16.87 -0.96
N PRO A 10 1.66 16.11 -0.02
CA PRO A 10 1.68 16.47 1.40
C PRO A 10 3.02 16.17 2.05
N SER A 11 3.45 17.09 2.91
CA SER A 11 4.69 17.04 3.69
C SER A 11 4.75 16.01 4.82
N LYS A 12 3.75 15.11 4.95
CA LYS A 12 3.71 14.09 6.01
C LYS A 12 4.34 12.75 5.65
N TRP A 13 4.85 12.60 4.42
CA TRP A 13 5.61 11.44 3.94
C TRP A 13 7.09 11.41 4.38
N LEU A 14 7.50 12.24 5.34
CA LEU A 14 8.91 12.53 5.66
C LEU A 14 9.41 11.96 7.01
N ARG A 15 8.83 10.87 7.55
CA ARG A 15 9.34 10.26 8.80
C ARG A 15 9.59 8.75 8.80
N GLN A 16 9.90 8.18 7.63
CA GLN A 16 10.66 6.92 7.57
C GLN A 16 11.58 6.95 6.34
N THR A 17 12.87 6.71 6.60
CA THR A 17 13.94 6.62 5.62
C THR A 17 13.60 5.63 4.51
N SER A 18 13.83 6.05 3.26
CA SER A 18 13.65 5.33 1.99
C SER A 18 12.26 5.41 1.34
N PHE A 19 11.70 6.63 1.22
CA PHE A 19 10.67 6.95 0.23
C PHE A 19 11.20 7.80 -0.94
N LEU A 20 12.53 7.83 -1.12
CA LEU A 20 13.18 8.49 -2.28
C LEU A 20 13.18 7.63 -3.55
N PHE A 21 12.63 6.41 -3.52
CA PHE A 21 12.52 5.55 -4.70
C PHE A 21 11.31 5.86 -5.61
N PHE A 22 10.30 6.60 -5.13
CA PHE A 22 9.01 6.67 -5.82
C PHE A 22 8.91 7.71 -6.96
N TYR A 23 9.88 8.62 -7.15
CA TYR A 23 9.76 9.66 -8.20
C TYR A 23 10.98 9.82 -9.14
N ASP A 24 12.14 9.22 -8.84
CA ASP A 24 13.35 9.43 -9.68
C ASP A 24 13.48 8.45 -10.87
N SER A 25 12.66 7.40 -10.98
CA SER A 25 12.78 6.43 -12.09
C SER A 25 11.50 6.27 -12.92
N LEU A 26 10.86 7.39 -13.27
CA LEU A 26 9.86 7.45 -14.35
C LEU A 26 10.48 7.38 -15.76
N ASN A 27 11.68 6.83 -15.90
CA ASN A 27 12.40 6.71 -17.17
C ASN A 27 13.41 5.55 -17.16
N THR A 28 12.97 4.31 -16.97
CA THR A 28 13.68 3.16 -17.57
C THR A 28 12.70 2.02 -17.82
N MET A 29 12.74 1.49 -19.03
CA MET A 29 11.76 0.56 -19.61
C MET A 29 11.82 -0.84 -18.96
N ASP A 30 10.66 -1.51 -18.90
CA ASP A 30 10.48 -2.97 -18.78
C ASP A 30 11.23 -3.73 -17.66
N ASN A 31 11.04 -3.31 -16.41
CA ASN A 31 11.10 -4.24 -15.27
C ASN A 31 10.21 -3.71 -14.14
N LEU A 32 9.04 -4.32 -13.96
CA LEU A 32 8.17 -4.00 -12.83
C LEU A 32 8.94 -4.32 -11.55
N ASP A 33 9.28 -3.29 -10.76
CA ASP A 33 9.88 -3.48 -9.44
C ASP A 33 8.98 -4.46 -8.65
N PRO A 34 9.48 -5.65 -8.28
CA PRO A 34 8.68 -6.63 -7.54
C PRO A 34 8.07 -6.07 -6.27
N LEU A 35 8.74 -5.09 -5.63
CA LEU A 35 8.25 -4.41 -4.45
C LEU A 35 7.09 -3.47 -4.77
N GLN A 36 7.18 -2.71 -5.86
CA GLN A 36 6.08 -1.85 -6.32
C GLN A 36 4.85 -2.69 -6.67
N SER A 37 5.03 -3.76 -7.44
CA SER A 37 3.95 -4.68 -7.81
C SER A 37 3.30 -5.31 -6.58
N PHE A 38 4.09 -5.67 -5.57
CA PHE A 38 3.58 -6.15 -4.29
C PHE A 38 2.64 -5.12 -3.63
N TRP A 39 3.07 -3.86 -3.48
CA TRP A 39 2.27 -2.82 -2.85
C TRP A 39 1.03 -2.45 -3.66
N GLU A 40 1.14 -2.40 -4.99
CA GLU A 40 0.00 -2.18 -5.88
C GLU A 40 -1.05 -3.29 -5.74
N ASN A 41 -0.63 -4.55 -5.65
CA ASN A 41 -1.53 -5.68 -5.43
C ASN A 41 -2.17 -5.62 -4.03
N LEU A 42 -1.38 -5.35 -3.00
CA LEU A 42 -1.83 -5.30 -1.61
C LEU A 42 -2.77 -4.11 -1.32
N LEU A 43 -2.57 -2.96 -1.96
CA LEU A 43 -3.39 -1.76 -1.76
C LEU A 43 -4.47 -1.58 -2.84
N SER A 44 -4.68 -2.59 -3.68
CA SER A 44 -5.60 -2.56 -4.83
C SER A 44 -7.09 -2.49 -4.47
N ARG A 45 -7.46 -2.72 -3.21
CA ARG A 45 -8.85 -2.99 -2.76
C ARG A 45 -9.51 -4.19 -3.43
N ASN A 46 -8.76 -5.01 -4.17
CA ASN A 46 -9.25 -6.22 -4.79
C ASN A 46 -8.89 -7.43 -3.90
N PRO A 47 -9.87 -8.14 -3.31
CA PRO A 47 -9.60 -9.22 -2.36
C PRO A 47 -8.68 -10.31 -2.91
N THR A 48 -8.84 -10.69 -4.17
CA THR A 48 -8.02 -11.72 -4.82
C THR A 48 -6.55 -11.29 -4.92
N ARG A 49 -6.30 -10.04 -5.34
CA ARG A 49 -4.94 -9.49 -5.44
C ARG A 49 -4.30 -9.32 -4.05
N ILE A 50 -5.08 -8.87 -3.07
CA ILE A 50 -4.65 -8.72 -1.67
C ILE A 50 -4.24 -10.07 -1.09
N GLN A 51 -5.10 -11.08 -1.21
CA GLN A 51 -4.82 -12.43 -0.70
C GLN A 51 -3.57 -13.02 -1.35
N SER A 52 -3.46 -12.92 -2.67
CA SER A 52 -2.29 -13.42 -3.41
C SER A 52 -0.99 -12.76 -2.94
N ALA A 53 -0.98 -11.42 -2.85
CA ALA A 53 0.18 -10.67 -2.38
C ALA A 53 0.53 -10.96 -0.91
N PHE A 54 -0.48 -11.07 -0.03
CA PHE A 54 -0.24 -11.31 1.39
C PHE A 54 0.22 -12.75 1.66
N LEU A 55 -0.36 -13.74 0.96
CA LEU A 55 -0.04 -15.15 1.15
C LEU A 55 1.37 -15.51 0.68
N SER A 56 1.92 -14.79 -0.30
CA SER A 56 3.29 -15.00 -0.82
C SER A 56 4.40 -14.61 0.18
N LEU A 57 4.06 -13.85 1.22
CA LEU A 57 5.01 -13.43 2.25
C LEU A 57 5.32 -14.56 3.25
N ASP A 58 6.55 -14.55 3.77
CA ASP A 58 6.93 -15.33 4.93
C ASP A 58 6.25 -14.80 6.22
N PRO A 59 6.19 -15.61 7.30
CA PRO A 59 5.51 -15.23 8.54
C PRO A 59 6.00 -13.91 9.16
N THR A 60 7.29 -13.60 9.06
CA THR A 60 7.87 -12.37 9.61
C THR A 60 7.40 -11.17 8.80
N SER A 61 7.49 -11.27 7.47
CA SER A 61 7.03 -10.21 6.57
C SER A 61 5.53 -9.95 6.69
N LYS A 62 4.72 -10.99 6.91
CA LYS A 62 3.27 -10.84 7.18
C LYS A 62 3.00 -9.95 8.39
N GLN A 63 3.73 -10.14 9.48
CA GLN A 63 3.58 -9.32 10.69
C GLN A 63 3.96 -7.85 10.44
N VAL A 64 5.07 -7.63 9.73
CA VAL A 64 5.52 -6.27 9.37
C VAL A 64 4.49 -5.55 8.51
N VAL A 65 3.93 -6.25 7.51
CA VAL A 65 2.92 -5.70 6.62
C VAL A 65 1.62 -5.38 7.35
N ILE A 66 1.13 -6.28 8.23
CA ILE A 66 -0.06 -5.99 9.05
C ILE A 66 0.16 -4.74 9.91
N ALA A 67 1.31 -4.63 10.57
CA ALA A 67 1.64 -3.47 11.39
C ALA A 67 1.72 -2.17 10.56
N HIS A 68 2.22 -2.25 9.34
CA HIS A 68 2.26 -1.11 8.42
C HIS A 68 0.84 -0.68 7.99
N LEU A 69 -0.01 -1.62 7.58
CA LEU A 69 -1.40 -1.34 7.21
C LEU A 69 -2.21 -0.76 8.37
N GLN A 70 -1.96 -1.22 9.60
CA GLN A 70 -2.57 -0.64 10.79
C GLN A 70 -2.21 0.84 10.96
N LYS A 71 -0.91 1.18 10.86
CA LYS A 71 -0.46 2.59 10.89
C LYS A 71 -1.08 3.42 9.78
N MET A 72 -1.19 2.89 8.56
CA MET A 72 -1.87 3.57 7.47
C MET A 72 -3.35 3.86 7.78
N ALA A 73 -4.03 2.95 8.47
CA ALA A 73 -5.45 3.06 8.77
C ALA A 73 -5.77 3.96 9.98
N THR A 74 -4.83 4.13 10.91
CA THR A 74 -5.04 4.82 12.20
C THR A 74 -4.27 6.12 12.36
N ASP A 75 -3.06 6.22 11.81
CA ASP A 75 -2.20 7.36 12.07
C ASP A 75 -2.67 8.58 11.26
N PRO A 76 -2.59 9.79 11.83
CA PRO A 76 -2.93 10.99 11.09
C PRO A 76 -1.86 11.30 10.05
N GLY A 77 -2.27 11.66 8.83
CA GLY A 77 -1.35 12.14 7.79
C GLY A 77 -1.33 11.33 6.51
N TRP A 78 -2.00 10.18 6.49
CA TRP A 78 -2.30 9.43 5.27
C TRP A 78 -3.43 10.09 4.48
N HIS A 79 -3.40 9.92 3.15
CA HIS A 79 -4.52 10.34 2.33
C HIS A 79 -5.75 9.47 2.59
N PRO A 80 -6.98 10.02 2.51
CA PRO A 80 -8.20 9.23 2.70
C PRO A 80 -8.26 7.97 1.83
N GLU A 81 -7.77 8.05 0.59
CA GLU A 81 -7.75 6.90 -0.32
C GLU A 81 -6.80 5.78 0.14
N GLN A 82 -5.69 6.12 0.79
CA GLN A 82 -4.73 5.14 1.29
C GLN A 82 -5.21 4.51 2.59
N VAL A 83 -5.86 5.30 3.45
CA VAL A 83 -6.55 4.79 4.64
C VAL A 83 -7.58 3.74 4.22
N GLU A 84 -8.38 4.05 3.19
CA GLU A 84 -9.39 3.14 2.66
C GLU A 84 -8.78 1.87 2.06
N SER A 85 -7.70 2.00 1.28
CA SER A 85 -6.97 0.85 0.75
C SER A 85 -6.38 -0.03 1.85
N ALA A 86 -5.83 0.58 2.92
CA ALA A 86 -5.28 -0.15 4.05
C ALA A 86 -6.36 -0.90 4.84
N ARG A 87 -7.53 -0.31 5.02
CA ARG A 87 -8.68 -0.97 5.66
C ARG A 87 -9.17 -2.16 4.85
N ALA A 88 -9.38 -1.99 3.54
CA ALA A 88 -9.77 -3.09 2.66
C ALA A 88 -8.75 -4.25 2.68
N ALA A 89 -7.45 -3.93 2.75
CA ALA A 89 -6.41 -4.93 2.90
C ALA A 89 -6.50 -5.67 4.24
N LEU A 90 -6.63 -4.95 5.36
CA LEU A 90 -6.77 -5.53 6.69
C LEU A 90 -8.01 -6.42 6.82
N GLU A 91 -9.16 -5.98 6.32
CA GLU A 91 -10.40 -6.76 6.31
C GLU A 91 -10.25 -8.05 5.51
N THR A 92 -9.67 -7.96 4.32
CA THR A 92 -9.40 -9.13 3.49
C THR A 92 -8.46 -10.11 4.19
N ILE A 93 -7.40 -9.61 4.82
CA ILE A 93 -6.45 -10.45 5.58
C ILE A 93 -7.13 -11.12 6.77
N GLN A 94 -7.97 -10.40 7.52
CA GLN A 94 -8.73 -10.96 8.64
C GLN A 94 -9.70 -12.08 8.18
N SER A 95 -10.31 -11.92 7.01
CA SER A 95 -11.21 -12.93 6.45
C SER A 95 -10.53 -14.27 6.16
N LEU A 96 -9.20 -14.28 5.91
CA LEU A 96 -8.43 -15.51 5.69
C LEU A 96 -8.37 -16.40 6.93
N PHE A 97 -8.44 -15.81 8.13
CA PHE A 97 -8.36 -16.51 9.41
C PHE A 97 -9.71 -16.70 10.09
N SER A 98 -10.75 -16.02 9.57
CA SER A 98 -12.11 -16.07 10.12
C SER A 98 -12.98 -17.13 9.44
N LYS A 99 -12.45 -17.86 8.46
CA LYS A 99 -13.16 -18.95 7.80
C LYS A 99 -13.16 -20.19 8.71
N PRO A 100 -14.35 -20.77 9.01
CA PRO A 100 -14.47 -21.94 9.88
C PRO A 100 -13.83 -23.20 9.28
#